data_AF-A0A7W5B3Q9-F1
#
_entry.id   AF-A0A7W5B3Q9-F1
#
_cell.length_a   1.000
_cell.length_b   1.000
_cell.length_c   1.000
_cell.angle_alpha   90.00
_cell.angle_beta   90.00
_cell.angle_gamma   90.00
#
_symmetry.space_group_name_H-M   'P 1'
#
loop_
_entity.id
_entity.type
_entity.pdbx_description
1 polymer ?
#
loop_
_entity_poly.entity_id
_entity_poly.type
_entity_poly.pdbx_seq_one_letter_code
_entity_poly.pdbx_strand_id
1 'polypeptide(L)'
;VHVVVSKRRARKLADKGVYVPAETAFDVRVLKVTLDTGVEEILITNLTTEELPYAESKALYNKRWGIEERFKTLKQKFEIENFSAQKPQLVEQDFYATIFLSNIASIMEEDAAQELEESGRIQTLKYDEYKINKSILIGKMRDRLIDLMLEVNEKRREKMYVRLMAELQRHIVPVKPGRSFPRKKQPDGNSYSIKKRRSL
;
A
#
# COMPACT_ATOMS: atom_id res chain seq x y z
N VAL A 1 -27.83 15.07 2.82
CA VAL A 1 -28.64 14.52 1.71
C VAL A 1 -29.41 13.34 2.27
N HIS A 2 -30.73 13.44 2.27
CA HIS A 2 -31.60 12.37 2.74
C HIS A 2 -31.85 11.37 1.62
N VAL A 3 -31.56 10.09 1.85
CA VAL A 3 -31.71 9.04 0.85
C VAL A 3 -32.75 8.04 1.33
N VAL A 4 -33.76 7.77 0.50
CA VAL A 4 -34.80 6.77 0.77
C VAL A 4 -34.72 5.66 -0.27
N VAL A 5 -34.65 4.41 0.18
CA VAL A 5 -34.60 3.23 -0.69
C VAL A 5 -36.02 2.90 -1.16
N SER A 6 -36.31 3.14 -2.43
CA SER A 6 -37.61 2.76 -3.01
C SER A 6 -37.77 1.24 -3.14
N LYS A 7 -39.01 0.75 -3.16
CA LYS A 7 -39.35 -0.68 -3.38
C LYS A 7 -38.66 -1.26 -4.62
N ARG A 8 -38.58 -0.49 -5.71
CA ARG A 8 -37.88 -0.89 -6.95
C ARG A 8 -36.38 -1.05 -6.73
N ARG A 9 -35.77 -0.16 -5.94
CA ARG A 9 -34.33 -0.16 -5.66
C ARG A 9 -33.94 -1.27 -4.69
N ALA A 10 -34.77 -1.52 -3.67
CA ALA A 10 -34.64 -2.66 -2.77
C ALA A 10 -34.63 -4.00 -3.53
N ARG A 11 -35.57 -4.21 -4.46
CA ARG A 11 -35.58 -5.42 -5.32
C ARG A 11 -34.29 -5.57 -6.13
N LYS A 12 -33.84 -4.50 -6.80
CA LYS A 12 -32.58 -4.52 -7.57
C LYS A 12 -31.34 -4.79 -6.70
N LEU A 13 -31.35 -4.38 -5.43
CA LEU A 13 -30.26 -4.67 -4.49
C LEU A 13 -30.30 -6.14 -4.06
N ALA A 14 -31.49 -6.69 -3.81
CA ALA A 14 -31.68 -8.09 -3.49
C ALA A 14 -31.19 -9.01 -4.63
N ASP A 15 -31.45 -8.65 -5.89
CA ASP A 15 -30.92 -9.36 -7.07
C ASP A 15 -29.38 -9.41 -7.10
N LYS A 16 -28.71 -8.46 -6.42
CA LYS A 16 -27.26 -8.39 -6.27
C LYS A 16 -26.74 -9.01 -4.97
N GLY A 17 -27.61 -9.70 -4.22
CA GLY A 17 -27.27 -10.32 -2.93
C GLY A 17 -27.20 -9.35 -1.75
N VAL A 18 -27.67 -8.11 -1.90
CA VAL A 18 -27.69 -7.10 -0.82
C VAL A 18 -29.13 -6.86 -0.37
N TYR A 19 -29.46 -7.31 0.83
CA TYR A 19 -30.79 -7.07 1.38
C TYR A 19 -30.86 -5.72 2.10
N VAL A 20 -31.71 -4.83 1.58
CA VAL A 20 -32.07 -3.57 2.24
C VAL A 20 -33.59 -3.45 2.18
N PRO A 21 -34.28 -3.31 3.33
CA PRO A 21 -35.73 -3.11 3.34
C PRO A 21 -36.16 -1.93 2.47
N ALA A 22 -37.34 -2.04 1.88
CA ALA A 22 -37.94 -0.88 1.23
C ALA A 22 -38.24 0.19 2.27
N GLU A 23 -38.17 1.46 1.86
CA GLU A 23 -38.42 2.63 2.71
C GLU A 23 -37.35 2.86 3.79
N THR A 24 -36.27 2.08 3.80
CA THR A 24 -35.08 2.42 4.59
C THR A 24 -34.56 3.79 4.17
N ALA A 25 -34.46 4.68 5.15
CA ALA A 25 -33.97 6.03 4.98
C ALA A 25 -32.66 6.21 5.76
N PHE A 26 -31.73 6.94 5.19
CA PHE A 26 -30.47 7.30 5.84
C PHE A 26 -29.97 8.64 5.32
N ASP A 27 -29.32 9.40 6.20
CA ASP A 27 -28.70 10.66 5.86
C ASP A 27 -27.23 10.46 5.53
N VAL A 28 -26.82 11.06 4.42
CA VAL A 28 -25.41 11.11 4.01
C VAL A 28 -24.99 12.54 3.76
N ARG A 29 -23.73 12.83 4.06
CA ARG A 29 -23.08 14.08 3.68
C ARG A 29 -22.37 13.87 2.36
N VAL A 30 -22.52 14.85 1.46
CA VAL A 30 -21.89 14.84 0.14
C VAL A 30 -20.91 16.00 0.07
N LEU A 31 -19.66 15.71 -0.25
CA LEU A 31 -18.59 16.69 -0.41
C LEU A 31 -18.18 16.72 -1.88
N LYS A 32 -18.05 17.91 -2.46
CA LYS A 32 -17.47 18.11 -3.78
C LYS A 32 -16.06 18.65 -3.61
N VAL A 33 -15.05 17.86 -3.95
CA VAL A 33 -13.64 18.24 -3.81
C VAL A 33 -13.08 18.49 -5.20
N THR A 34 -12.66 19.72 -5.47
CA THR A 34 -11.98 20.06 -6.72
C THR A 34 -10.51 19.67 -6.64
N LEU A 35 -10.07 18.83 -7.57
CA LEU A 35 -8.66 18.45 -7.71
C LEU A 35 -7.86 19.56 -8.38
N ASP A 36 -6.54 19.49 -8.27
CA ASP A 36 -5.63 20.46 -8.93
C ASP A 36 -5.75 20.42 -10.46
N THR A 37 -6.27 19.31 -11.00
CA THR A 37 -6.61 19.14 -12.43
C THR A 37 -7.89 19.85 -12.87
N GLY A 38 -8.65 20.45 -11.93
CA GLY A 38 -9.97 21.04 -12.19
C GLY A 38 -11.14 20.05 -12.21
N VAL A 39 -10.87 18.74 -12.13
CA VAL A 39 -11.90 17.70 -12.02
C VAL A 39 -12.53 17.74 -10.63
N GLU A 40 -13.86 17.71 -10.55
CA GLU A 40 -14.60 17.55 -9.30
C GLU A 40 -14.73 16.07 -8.94
N GLU A 41 -14.31 15.71 -7.74
CA GLU A 41 -14.61 14.42 -7.12
C GLU A 41 -15.76 14.56 -6.13
N ILE A 42 -16.68 13.60 -6.13
CA ILE A 42 -17.82 13.56 -5.22
C ILE A 42 -17.56 12.49 -4.16
N LEU A 43 -17.41 12.91 -2.91
CA LEU A 43 -17.24 12.03 -1.76
C LEU A 43 -18.57 11.93 -1.00
N ILE A 44 -18.92 10.71 -0.59
CA ILE A 44 -20.08 10.44 0.27
C ILE A 44 -19.54 9.95 1.60
N THR A 45 -19.99 10.56 2.69
CA THR A 45 -19.54 10.22 4.05
C THR A 45 -20.70 10.28 5.04
N ASN A 46 -20.61 9.49 6.10
CA ASN A 46 -21.47 9.58 7.29
C ASN A 46 -20.88 10.51 8.38
N LEU A 47 -19.67 11.05 8.17
CA LEU A 47 -19.02 11.95 9.12
C LEU A 47 -19.66 13.34 9.12
N THR A 48 -19.85 13.90 10.32
CA THR A 48 -20.42 15.24 10.49
C THR A 48 -19.44 16.35 10.08
N THR A 49 -19.91 17.60 10.06
CA THR A 49 -19.06 18.75 9.70
C THR A 49 -18.00 19.02 10.76
N GLU A 50 -18.29 18.69 12.02
CA GLU A 50 -17.39 18.76 13.16
C GLU A 50 -16.33 17.65 13.10
N GLU A 51 -16.72 16.42 12.74
CA GLU A 51 -15.79 15.28 12.60
C GLU A 51 -14.88 15.39 11.37
N LEU A 52 -15.41 15.93 10.27
CA LEU A 52 -14.65 16.12 9.04
C LEU A 52 -14.90 17.53 8.46
N PRO A 53 -14.09 18.52 8.83
CA PRO A 53 -14.10 19.82 8.19
C PRO A 53 -13.81 19.68 6.69
N TYR A 54 -14.45 20.52 5.86
CA TYR A 54 -14.26 20.47 4.40
C TYR A 54 -12.79 20.64 3.99
N ALA A 55 -12.05 21.51 4.68
CA ALA A 55 -10.63 21.76 4.44
C ALA A 55 -9.76 20.49 4.57
N GLU A 56 -10.15 19.55 5.43
CA GLU A 56 -9.39 18.33 5.70
C GLU A 56 -9.84 17.15 4.84
N SER A 57 -11.02 17.25 4.20
CA SER A 57 -11.61 16.18 3.40
C SER A 57 -10.70 15.66 2.28
N LYS A 58 -10.02 16.57 1.57
CA LYS A 58 -9.05 16.23 0.52
C LYS A 58 -7.87 15.45 1.10
N ALA A 59 -7.32 15.90 2.22
CA ALA A 59 -6.17 15.26 2.87
C ALA A 59 -6.53 13.86 3.40
N LEU A 60 -7.69 13.72 4.04
CA LEU A 60 -8.17 12.43 4.53
C LEU A 60 -8.42 11.46 3.37
N TYR A 61 -9.10 11.90 2.31
CA TYR A 61 -9.37 11.05 1.16
C TYR A 61 -8.09 10.64 0.43
N ASN A 62 -7.09 11.53 0.37
CA ASN A 62 -5.78 11.20 -0.20
C ASN A 62 -5.08 10.05 0.54
N LYS A 63 -5.32 9.84 1.84
CA LYS A 63 -4.77 8.69 2.58
C LYS A 63 -5.23 7.34 2.02
N ARG A 64 -6.37 7.29 1.31
CA ARG A 64 -6.84 6.09 0.61
C ARG A 64 -5.81 5.59 -0.41
N TRP A 65 -5.08 6.48 -1.07
CA TRP A 65 -4.14 6.13 -2.14
C TRP A 65 -3.01 5.19 -1.66
N GLY A 66 -2.71 5.21 -0.35
CA GLY A 66 -1.72 4.31 0.26
C GLY A 66 -2.03 2.82 -0.01
N ILE A 67 -3.30 2.43 -0.09
CA ILE A 67 -3.67 1.03 -0.39
C ILE A 67 -3.34 0.65 -1.84
N GLU A 68 -3.51 1.57 -2.80
CA GLU A 68 -3.20 1.33 -4.20
C GLU A 68 -1.68 1.19 -4.40
N GLU A 69 -0.89 2.01 -3.70
CA GLU A 69 0.56 1.84 -3.67
C GLU A 69 0.99 0.53 -3.02
N ARG A 70 0.27 0.05 -1.99
CA ARG A 70 0.52 -1.27 -1.39
C ARG A 70 0.23 -2.38 -2.39
N PHE A 71 -0.91 -2.36 -3.08
CA PHE A 71 -1.21 -3.35 -4.12
C PHE A 71 -0.19 -3.33 -5.25
N LYS A 72 0.22 -2.14 -5.70
CA LYS A 72 1.28 -1.99 -6.70
C LYS A 72 2.58 -2.61 -6.21
N THR A 73 2.94 -2.41 -4.94
CA THR A 73 4.15 -2.99 -4.35
C THR A 73 4.06 -4.52 -4.30
N LEU A 74 2.93 -5.07 -3.83
CA LEU A 74 2.71 -6.52 -3.77
C LEU A 74 2.80 -7.17 -5.17
N LYS A 75 2.14 -6.58 -6.17
CA LYS A 75 2.14 -7.11 -7.54
C LYS A 75 3.49 -6.91 -8.24
N GLN A 76 4.04 -5.69 -8.20
CA GLN A 76 5.20 -5.34 -9.03
C GLN A 76 6.54 -5.71 -8.41
N LYS A 77 6.62 -5.73 -7.07
CA LYS A 77 7.87 -5.90 -6.35
C LYS A 77 7.95 -7.28 -5.70
N PHE A 78 6.91 -7.67 -4.97
CA PHE A 78 6.85 -9.00 -4.35
C PHE A 78 6.37 -10.09 -5.30
N GLU A 79 5.91 -9.73 -6.51
CA GLU A 79 5.42 -10.66 -7.52
C GLU A 79 4.37 -11.64 -6.95
N ILE A 80 3.45 -11.17 -6.11
CA ILE A 80 2.50 -12.03 -5.37
C ILE A 80 1.62 -12.93 -6.26
N GLU A 81 1.53 -12.63 -7.55
CA GLU A 81 0.77 -13.38 -8.56
C GLU A 81 1.63 -14.46 -9.25
N ASN A 82 2.93 -14.54 -8.95
CA ASN A 82 3.91 -15.47 -9.53
C ASN A 82 4.07 -16.74 -8.68
N PHE A 83 2.99 -17.51 -8.55
CA PHE A 83 2.94 -18.71 -7.71
C PHE A 83 3.85 -19.83 -8.20
N SER A 84 4.60 -20.45 -7.30
CA SER A 84 5.48 -21.58 -7.56
C SER A 84 4.73 -22.88 -7.88
N ALA A 85 3.54 -23.04 -7.30
CA ALA A 85 2.73 -24.25 -7.38
C ALA A 85 1.46 -24.08 -8.21
N GLN A 86 0.85 -25.22 -8.57
CA GLN A 86 -0.40 -25.30 -9.34
C GLN A 86 -1.58 -25.85 -8.52
N LYS A 87 -1.33 -26.46 -7.36
CA LYS A 87 -2.40 -26.97 -6.49
C LYS A 87 -2.98 -25.81 -5.65
N PRO A 88 -4.31 -25.71 -5.48
CA PRO A 88 -4.94 -24.60 -4.75
C PRO A 88 -4.33 -24.34 -3.36
N GLN A 89 -4.11 -25.39 -2.58
CA GLN A 89 -3.54 -25.27 -1.23
C GLN A 89 -2.12 -24.70 -1.24
N LEU A 90 -1.32 -25.06 -2.23
CA LEU A 90 0.06 -24.56 -2.35
C LEU A 90 0.08 -23.11 -2.89
N VAL A 91 -0.88 -22.76 -3.74
CA VAL A 91 -1.08 -21.37 -4.19
C VAL A 91 -1.44 -20.46 -3.01
N GLU A 92 -2.32 -20.92 -2.12
CA GLU A 92 -2.64 -20.19 -0.88
C GLU A 92 -1.41 -20.04 0.02
N GLN A 93 -0.60 -21.08 0.17
CA GLN A 93 0.64 -20.99 0.96
C GLN A 93 1.62 -19.96 0.38
N ASP A 94 1.85 -19.97 -0.93
CA ASP A 94 2.71 -18.98 -1.61
C ASP A 94 2.19 -17.55 -1.43
N PHE A 95 0.86 -17.38 -1.53
CA PHE A 95 0.21 -16.09 -1.28
C PHE A 95 0.47 -15.60 0.14
N TYR A 96 0.18 -16.42 1.15
CA TYR A 96 0.32 -16.03 2.55
C TYR A 96 1.79 -15.81 2.95
N ALA A 97 2.73 -16.63 2.44
CA ALA A 97 4.16 -16.43 2.64
C ALA A 97 4.62 -15.08 2.08
N THR A 98 4.14 -14.71 0.90
CA THR A 98 4.46 -13.42 0.27
C THR A 98 3.89 -12.25 1.07
N ILE A 99 2.64 -12.36 1.54
CA ILE A 99 2.03 -11.34 2.41
C ILE A 99 2.84 -11.18 3.71
N PHE A 100 3.17 -12.30 4.37
CA PHE A 100 3.96 -12.28 5.60
C PHE A 100 5.31 -11.58 5.39
N LEU A 101 6.06 -11.99 4.37
CA LEU A 101 7.35 -11.39 4.03
C LEU A 101 7.21 -9.90 3.74
N SER A 102 6.15 -9.49 3.04
CA SER A 102 5.88 -8.08 2.75
C SER A 102 5.53 -7.25 3.98
N ASN A 103 5.02 -7.86 5.04
CA ASN A 103 4.74 -7.17 6.30
C ASN A 103 6.02 -6.99 7.11
N ILE A 104 6.85 -8.04 7.23
CA ILE A 104 8.14 -7.94 7.91
C ILE A 104 9.04 -6.92 7.21
N ALA A 105 9.08 -6.95 5.89
CA ALA A 105 9.72 -5.93 5.07
C ALA A 105 9.31 -4.50 5.42
N SER A 106 8.02 -4.27 5.70
CA SER A 106 7.50 -2.95 6.07
C SER A 106 7.87 -2.56 7.48
N ILE A 107 7.88 -3.49 8.43
CA ILE A 107 8.38 -3.25 9.80
C ILE A 107 9.85 -2.84 9.76
N MET A 108 10.69 -3.60 9.03
CA MET A 108 12.11 -3.29 8.93
C MET A 108 12.40 -1.95 8.27
N GLU A 109 11.55 -1.56 7.32
CA GLU A 109 11.63 -0.24 6.70
C GLU A 109 11.32 0.89 7.69
N GLU A 110 10.30 0.68 8.54
CA GLU A 110 9.90 1.61 9.60
C GLU A 110 11.02 1.75 10.63
N ASP A 111 11.58 0.63 11.12
CA ASP A 111 12.72 0.62 12.04
C ASP A 111 13.92 1.36 11.44
N ALA A 112 14.28 1.05 10.19
CA ALA A 112 15.40 1.71 9.51
C ALA A 112 15.16 3.21 9.27
N ALA A 113 13.91 3.63 9.06
CA ALA A 113 13.53 5.03 8.90
C ALA A 113 13.64 5.77 10.24
N GLN A 114 13.16 5.16 11.32
CA GLN A 114 13.26 5.73 12.67
C GLN A 114 14.73 5.91 13.09
N GLU A 115 15.54 4.87 12.96
CA GLU A 115 16.98 4.96 13.28
C GLU A 115 17.70 6.02 12.42
N LEU A 116 17.29 6.19 11.16
CA LEU A 116 17.84 7.21 10.28
C LEU A 116 17.47 8.63 10.76
N GLU A 117 16.26 8.83 11.24
CA GLU A 117 15.80 10.10 11.81
C GLU A 117 16.57 10.42 13.10
N GLU A 118 16.68 9.46 14.00
CA GLU A 118 17.43 9.55 15.26
C GLU A 118 18.93 9.82 15.04
N SER A 119 19.51 9.30 13.95
CA SER A 119 20.92 9.54 13.60
C SER A 119 21.24 11.00 13.25
N GLY A 120 20.21 11.82 13.01
CA GLY A 120 20.33 13.20 12.57
C GLY A 120 20.89 13.41 11.16
N ARG A 121 21.19 12.32 10.44
CA ARG A 121 21.75 12.37 9.08
C ARG A 121 20.84 13.13 8.12
N ILE A 122 19.52 13.06 8.27
CA ILE A 122 18.56 13.74 7.39
C ILE A 122 18.78 15.26 7.41
N GLN A 123 19.08 15.86 8.56
CA GLN A 123 19.26 17.32 8.68
C GLN A 123 20.49 17.84 7.94
N THR A 124 21.43 16.96 7.56
CA THR A 124 22.61 17.31 6.74
C THR A 124 22.32 17.29 5.24
N LEU A 125 21.13 16.82 4.82
CA LEU A 125 20.79 16.61 3.42
C LEU A 125 19.96 17.76 2.85
N LYS A 126 19.84 17.78 1.52
CA LYS A 126 19.19 18.87 0.76
C LYS A 126 17.68 19.04 1.02
N TYR A 127 17.00 17.98 1.43
CA TYR A 127 15.54 17.95 1.54
C TYR A 127 15.16 17.67 2.99
N ASP A 128 14.03 18.21 3.43
CA ASP A 128 13.60 18.08 4.83
C ASP A 128 13.10 16.67 5.18
N GLU A 129 12.67 15.91 4.17
CA GLU A 129 12.09 14.58 4.34
C GLU A 129 12.72 13.56 3.38
N TYR A 130 13.09 12.41 3.92
CA TYR A 130 13.60 11.26 3.19
C TYR A 130 12.88 10.00 3.64
N LYS A 131 12.77 9.03 2.73
CA LYS A 131 12.28 7.69 3.04
C LYS A 131 13.22 6.62 2.52
N ILE A 132 13.16 5.45 3.14
CA ILE A 132 13.88 4.27 2.68
C ILE A 132 13.38 3.87 1.28
N ASN A 133 14.31 3.47 0.41
CA ASN A 133 13.98 3.02 -0.94
C ASN A 133 13.49 1.57 -0.93
N LYS A 134 12.17 1.38 -0.80
CA LYS A 134 11.48 0.08 -0.87
C LYS A 134 11.94 -0.84 -2.00
N SER A 135 12.34 -0.29 -3.15
CA SER A 135 12.75 -1.12 -4.30
C SER A 135 14.02 -1.93 -4.03
N ILE A 136 14.87 -1.48 -3.11
CA ILE A 136 16.13 -2.16 -2.78
C ILE A 136 15.89 -3.30 -1.81
N LEU A 137 15.04 -3.09 -0.81
CA LEU A 137 14.63 -4.13 0.12
C LEU A 137 14.02 -5.33 -0.62
N ILE A 138 13.21 -5.08 -1.63
CA ILE A 138 12.48 -6.16 -2.30
C ILE A 138 13.33 -6.90 -3.34
N GLY A 139 14.18 -6.18 -4.09
CA GLY A 139 14.97 -6.79 -5.17
C GLY A 139 16.28 -7.46 -4.71
N LYS A 140 16.93 -6.96 -3.66
CA LYS A 140 18.22 -7.49 -3.17
C LYS A 140 18.12 -8.21 -1.84
N MET A 141 17.03 -8.01 -1.10
CA MET A 141 16.97 -8.38 0.32
C MET A 141 15.82 -9.31 0.67
N ARG A 142 14.99 -9.72 -0.31
CA ARG A 142 14.03 -10.82 -0.14
C ARG A 142 14.73 -12.07 0.39
N ASP A 143 15.74 -12.55 -0.33
CA ASP A 143 16.47 -13.77 0.02
C ASP A 143 17.20 -13.61 1.36
N ARG A 144 17.78 -12.44 1.59
CA ARG A 144 18.46 -12.13 2.87
C ARG A 144 17.51 -12.07 4.05
N LEU A 145 16.27 -11.65 3.83
CA LEU A 145 15.23 -11.65 4.85
C LEU A 145 14.80 -13.08 5.18
N ILE A 146 14.68 -13.94 4.15
CA ILE A 146 14.44 -15.37 4.34
C ILE A 146 15.62 -16.00 5.10
N ASP A 147 16.87 -15.73 4.69
CA ASP A 147 18.07 -16.22 5.38
C ASP A 147 18.10 -15.75 6.85
N LEU A 148 17.75 -14.48 7.10
CA LEU A 148 17.68 -13.92 8.45
C LEU A 148 16.64 -14.66 9.31
N MET A 149 15.46 -14.97 8.75
CA MET A 149 14.40 -15.69 9.44
C MET A 149 14.76 -17.15 9.72
N LEU A 150 15.50 -17.79 8.82
CA LEU A 150 15.90 -19.19 8.93
C LEU A 150 17.19 -19.38 9.76
N GLU A 151 17.93 -18.31 10.08
CA GLU A 151 19.16 -18.39 10.86
C GLU A 151 18.87 -18.72 12.34
N VAL A 152 19.32 -19.92 12.73
CA VAL A 152 19.15 -20.48 14.08
C VAL A 152 20.12 -19.86 15.06
N ASN A 153 21.35 -19.53 14.63
CA ASN A 153 22.37 -18.96 15.50
C ASN A 153 22.09 -17.48 15.79
N GLU A 154 21.77 -17.16 17.04
CA GLU A 154 21.37 -15.80 17.44
C GLU A 154 22.41 -14.73 17.12
N LYS A 155 23.70 -15.01 17.40
CA LYS A 155 24.79 -14.07 17.12
C LYS A 155 24.97 -13.81 15.63
N ARG A 156 24.74 -14.82 14.78
CA ARG A 156 24.79 -14.64 13.32
C ARG A 156 23.57 -13.87 12.83
N ARG A 157 22.38 -14.21 13.33
CA ARG A 157 21.12 -13.53 13.01
C ARG A 157 21.20 -12.04 13.35
N GLU A 158 21.68 -11.70 14.54
CA GLU A 158 21.91 -10.30 14.95
C GLU A 158 22.87 -9.58 14.00
N LYS A 159 24.01 -10.20 13.66
CA LYS A 159 24.97 -9.62 12.70
C LYS A 159 24.40 -9.45 11.30
N MET A 160 23.47 -10.31 10.89
CA MET A 160 22.77 -10.20 9.60
C MET A 160 21.77 -9.05 9.65
N TYR A 161 21.00 -8.95 10.73
CA TYR A 161 20.05 -7.86 10.98
C TYR A 161 20.74 -6.49 10.95
N VAL A 162 21.82 -6.30 11.72
CA VAL A 162 22.57 -5.03 11.75
C VAL A 162 23.10 -4.66 10.37
N ARG A 163 23.65 -5.63 9.63
CA ARG A 163 24.12 -5.41 8.25
C ARG A 163 22.98 -4.99 7.32
N LEU A 164 21.82 -5.62 7.49
CA LEU A 164 20.63 -5.35 6.70
C LEU A 164 20.09 -3.94 6.95
N MET A 165 20.00 -3.51 8.21
CA MET A 165 19.60 -2.15 8.58
C MET A 165 20.57 -1.08 8.08
N ALA A 166 21.87 -1.31 8.22
CA ALA A 166 22.88 -0.40 7.69
C ALA A 166 22.78 -0.25 6.16
N GLU A 167 22.43 -1.32 5.43
CA GLU A 167 22.20 -1.25 3.99
C GLU A 167 20.93 -0.49 3.63
N LEU A 168 19.85 -0.64 4.38
CA LEU A 168 18.62 0.13 4.19
C LEU A 168 18.86 1.63 4.31
N GLN A 169 19.54 2.03 5.39
CA GLN A 169 19.80 3.44 5.67
C GLN A 169 20.69 4.09 4.61
N ARG A 170 21.52 3.34 3.90
CA ARG A 170 22.30 3.88 2.75
C ARG A 170 21.41 4.23 1.56
N HIS A 171 20.27 3.57 1.44
CA HIS A 171 19.40 3.64 0.28
C HIS A 171 18.15 4.46 0.58
N ILE A 172 18.32 5.77 0.66
CA ILE A 172 17.24 6.72 0.93
C ILE A 172 16.89 7.52 -0.32
N VAL A 173 15.64 7.94 -0.42
CA VAL A 173 15.14 8.81 -1.50
C VAL A 173 14.40 10.01 -0.90
N PRO A 174 14.56 11.21 -1.47
CA PRO A 174 13.88 12.40 -0.96
C PRO A 174 12.38 12.32 -1.23
N VAL A 175 11.58 12.72 -0.25
CA VAL A 175 10.15 12.96 -0.40
C VAL A 175 9.98 14.38 -0.94
N LYS A 176 9.32 14.52 -2.09
CA LYS A 176 9.14 15.81 -2.77
C LYS A 176 7.65 16.17 -2.80
N PRO A 177 7.22 17.21 -2.06
CA PRO A 177 5.84 17.69 -2.11
C PRO A 177 5.43 18.06 -3.54
N GLY A 178 4.16 17.79 -3.90
CA GLY A 178 3.61 18.17 -5.20
C GLY A 178 4.13 17.39 -6.41
N ARG A 179 4.91 16.31 -6.21
CA ARG A 179 5.39 15.49 -7.32
C ARG A 179 4.25 14.71 -7.97
N SER A 180 3.95 15.01 -9.24
CA SER A 180 3.02 14.24 -10.06
C SER A 180 3.73 13.64 -11.27
N PHE A 181 3.20 12.53 -11.78
CA PHE A 181 3.66 11.92 -13.02
C PHE A 181 2.49 11.81 -13.98
N PRO A 182 2.71 11.98 -15.30
CA PRO A 182 1.65 11.80 -16.28
C PRO A 182 1.11 10.37 -16.22
N ARG A 183 -0.22 10.24 -16.15
CA ARG A 183 -0.88 8.94 -16.15
C ARG A 183 -0.71 8.27 -17.52
N LYS A 184 -0.01 7.15 -17.57
CA LYS A 184 -0.06 6.25 -18.74
C LYS A 184 -1.45 5.60 -18.80
N LYS A 185 -2.18 5.83 -19.90
CA LYS A 185 -3.55 5.30 -20.08
C LYS A 185 -3.59 3.82 -20.47
N GLN A 186 -2.49 3.29 -21.02
CA GLN A 186 -2.36 1.88 -21.38
C GLN A 186 -1.36 1.20 -20.44
N PRO A 187 -1.69 0.01 -19.89
CA PRO A 187 -0.73 -0.80 -19.19
C PRO A 187 0.29 -1.36 -20.19
N ASP A 188 1.56 -1.38 -19.80
CA ASP A 188 2.56 -2.21 -20.48
C ASP A 188 2.09 -3.68 -20.36
N GLY A 189 2.26 -4.49 -21.42
CA GLY A 189 1.74 -5.87 -21.49
C GLY A 189 2.15 -6.78 -20.32
N ASN A 190 1.63 -8.00 -20.27
CA ASN A 190 1.79 -8.93 -19.15
C ASN A 190 3.23 -8.94 -18.60
N SER A 191 3.41 -8.42 -17.37
CA SER A 191 4.73 -8.09 -16.83
C SER A 191 5.53 -9.33 -16.43
N TYR A 192 4.86 -10.48 -16.31
CA TYR A 192 5.46 -11.72 -15.83
C TYR A 192 5.21 -12.86 -16.82
N SER A 193 6.29 -13.40 -17.36
CA SER A 193 6.28 -14.68 -18.09
C SER A 193 6.58 -15.78 -17.08
N ILE A 194 5.77 -16.85 -17.07
CA ILE A 194 6.03 -18.07 -16.28
C ILE A 194 7.47 -18.59 -16.51
N LYS A 195 8.04 -18.33 -17.70
CA LYS A 195 9.39 -18.76 -18.08
C LYS A 195 10.52 -17.82 -17.62
N LYS A 196 10.21 -16.65 -17.07
CA LYS A 196 11.21 -15.66 -16.62
C LYS A 196 10.88 -15.22 -15.19
N ARG A 197 11.05 -16.14 -14.24
CA ARG A 197 11.09 -15.78 -12.82
C ARG A 197 12.39 -15.04 -12.53
N ARG A 198 12.28 -13.79 -12.06
CA ARG A 198 13.44 -13.04 -11.56
C ARG A 198 13.80 -13.44 -10.13
N SER A 199 12.89 -14.16 -9.45
CA SER A 199 13.15 -14.82 -8.17
C SER A 199 12.24 -16.04 -8.00
N LEU A 200 12.76 -17.06 -7.31
CA LEU A 200 12.06 -18.21 -6.77
C LEU A 200 12.18 -18.08 -5.25
#